data_AF-A0A220UCA3-F1
#
_entry.id   AF-A0A220UCA3-F1
#
_cell.length_a   1.000
_cell.length_b   1.000
_cell.length_c   1.000
_cell.angle_alpha   90.00
_cell.angle_beta   90.00
_cell.angle_gamma   90.00
#
_symmetry.space_group_name_H-M   'P 1'
#
loop_
_entity.id
_entity.type
_entity.pdbx_description
1 polymer ?
#
loop_
_entity_poly.entity_id
_entity_poly.type
_entity_poly.pdbx_seq_one_letter_code
_entity_poly.pdbx_strand_id
1 'polypeptide(L)'
;MTMPGDHSADAPRWSVRPRTAASAQGAPTVVQSLRDELVKIERRLEVVIHQGREAFTEGSGSYDRATVAVLRLAALFEDSSRFAPYLTVVTLDERRGIVTTRNIASHSGCGALNTEIFWRTVTERLPEVIARIRAAIDS
;
A
#
# COMPACT_ATOMS: atom_id res chain seq x y z
N MET A 1 26.74 46.84 -31.43
CA MET A 1 26.34 45.42 -31.38
C MET A 1 25.91 45.16 -29.95
N THR A 2 24.61 45.32 -29.68
CA THR A 2 24.02 45.36 -28.33
C THR A 2 23.55 43.96 -27.95
N MET A 3 24.06 43.42 -26.86
CA MET A 3 23.53 42.21 -26.23
C MET A 3 22.19 42.55 -25.56
N PRO A 4 21.08 41.84 -25.84
CA PRO A 4 19.89 41.93 -25.00
C PRO A 4 20.04 41.02 -23.78
N GLY A 5 19.73 41.60 -22.62
CA GLY A 5 19.76 40.95 -21.32
C GLY A 5 18.64 39.95 -21.10
N ASP A 6 19.01 38.94 -20.32
CA ASP A 6 18.27 38.29 -19.22
C ASP A 6 16.77 38.55 -19.12
N HIS A 7 15.94 37.55 -19.42
CA HIS A 7 14.66 37.30 -18.76
C HIS A 7 14.31 35.80 -18.91
N SER A 8 14.75 34.95 -17.99
CA SER A 8 14.04 33.69 -17.73
C SER A 8 13.63 33.67 -16.27
N ALA A 9 12.37 34.04 -16.08
CA ALA A 9 11.67 34.03 -14.83
C ALA A 9 11.82 32.66 -14.13
N ASP A 10 12.32 32.71 -12.90
CA ASP A 10 12.31 31.62 -11.94
C ASP A 10 10.85 31.17 -11.73
N ALA A 11 10.49 30.03 -12.30
CA ALA A 11 9.19 29.42 -12.06
C ALA A 11 9.12 28.99 -10.58
N PRO A 12 7.99 29.19 -9.87
CA PRO A 12 7.92 28.88 -8.45
C PRO A 12 8.18 27.40 -8.20
N ARG A 13 9.33 27.11 -7.58
CA ARG A 13 9.75 25.79 -7.11
C ARG A 13 8.64 25.20 -6.23
N TRP A 14 8.25 23.95 -6.51
CA TRP A 14 7.28 23.19 -5.73
C TRP A 14 7.59 23.33 -4.23
N SER A 15 6.76 24.10 -3.52
CA SER A 15 6.91 24.30 -2.08
C SER A 15 6.02 23.30 -1.34
N VAL A 16 6.65 22.44 -0.55
CA VAL A 16 5.94 21.48 0.28
C VAL A 16 5.27 22.24 1.41
N ARG A 17 3.95 22.33 1.40
CA ARG A 17 3.21 22.84 2.56
C ARG A 17 3.46 21.90 3.75
N PRO A 18 4.00 22.38 4.88
CA PRO A 18 4.09 21.57 6.08
C PRO A 18 2.68 21.16 6.50
N ARG A 19 2.52 19.88 6.82
CA ARG A 19 1.23 19.31 7.23
C ARG A 19 0.78 20.04 8.51
N THR A 20 -0.25 20.87 8.38
CA THR A 20 -0.95 21.44 9.54
C THR A 20 -1.45 20.25 10.35
N ALA A 21 -0.99 20.13 11.59
CA ALA A 21 -1.51 19.14 12.51
C ALA A 21 -3.02 19.37 12.60
N ALA A 22 -3.81 18.44 12.07
CA ALA A 22 -5.27 18.51 12.18
C ALA A 22 -5.59 18.65 13.67
N SER A 23 -6.46 19.61 14.02
CA SER A 23 -6.91 19.82 15.39
C SER A 23 -7.29 18.49 16.04
N ALA A 24 -6.68 18.19 17.19
CA ALA A 24 -6.75 16.88 17.85
C ALA A 24 -8.18 16.43 18.21
N GLN A 25 -9.18 17.32 18.13
CA GLN A 25 -10.57 17.09 18.48
C GLN A 25 -11.37 16.19 17.51
N GLY A 26 -10.75 15.66 16.44
CA GLY A 26 -11.42 14.75 15.50
C GLY A 26 -10.50 13.75 14.81
N ALA A 27 -9.28 13.55 15.33
CA ALA A 27 -8.35 12.59 14.74
C ALA A 27 -8.82 11.15 15.01
N PRO A 28 -8.86 10.27 13.99
CA PRO A 28 -9.23 8.88 14.18
C PRO A 28 -8.27 8.19 15.15
N THR A 29 -8.79 7.30 15.99
CA THR A 29 -7.95 6.47 16.85
C THR A 29 -7.03 5.60 15.99
N VAL A 30 -5.97 5.05 16.60
CA VAL A 30 -5.06 4.13 15.91
C VAL A 30 -5.82 2.92 15.35
N VAL A 31 -6.76 2.36 16.13
CA VAL A 31 -7.60 1.23 15.71
C VAL A 31 -8.55 1.62 14.57
N GLN A 32 -9.17 2.79 14.63
CA GLN A 32 -10.01 3.29 13.53
C GLN A 32 -9.19 3.46 12.25
N SER A 33 -8.00 4.05 12.36
CA SER A 33 -7.07 4.21 11.23
C SER A 33 -6.68 2.86 10.64
N LEU A 34 -6.37 1.87 11.49
CA LEU A 34 -6.04 0.52 11.05
C LEU A 34 -7.23 -0.13 10.32
N ARG A 35 -8.44 -0.05 10.90
CA ARG A 35 -9.66 -0.58 10.29
C ARG A 35 -9.95 0.04 8.94
N ASP A 36 -9.85 1.37 8.82
CA ASP A 36 -10.04 2.09 7.56
C ASP A 36 -9.00 1.69 6.50
N GLU A 37 -7.76 1.46 6.92
CA GLU A 37 -6.71 1.01 6.02
C GLU A 37 -6.93 -0.43 5.54
N LEU A 38 -7.36 -1.35 6.41
CA LEU A 38 -7.71 -2.71 6.03
C LEU A 38 -8.89 -2.73 5.04
N VAL A 39 -9.96 -1.97 5.27
CA VAL A 39 -11.10 -1.85 4.35
C VAL A 39 -10.66 -1.38 2.96
N LYS A 40 -9.76 -0.40 2.90
CA LYS A 40 -9.20 0.09 1.62
C LYS A 40 -8.37 -0.96 0.91
N ILE A 41 -7.64 -1.81 1.64
CA ILE A 41 -6.83 -2.90 1.08
C ILE A 41 -7.77 -4.01 0.57
N GLU A 42 -8.71 -4.46 1.39
CA GLU A 42 -9.71 -5.49 1.02
C GLU A 42 -10.46 -5.12 -0.25
N ARG A 43 -11.02 -3.91 -0.32
CA ARG A 43 -11.75 -3.45 -1.51
C ARG A 43 -10.88 -3.47 -2.78
N ARG A 44 -9.58 -3.27 -2.66
CA ARG A 44 -8.65 -3.39 -3.80
C ARG A 44 -8.52 -4.85 -4.23
N LEU A 45 -8.32 -5.75 -3.28
CA LEU A 45 -8.20 -7.19 -3.53
C LEU A 45 -9.51 -7.77 -4.08
N GLU A 46 -10.66 -7.38 -3.55
CA GLU A 46 -11.98 -7.80 -4.04
C GLU A 46 -12.17 -7.47 -5.51
N VAL A 47 -11.76 -6.27 -5.96
CA VAL A 47 -11.85 -5.91 -7.38
C VAL A 47 -10.88 -6.73 -8.23
N VAL A 48 -9.66 -7.00 -7.74
CA VAL A 48 -8.70 -7.88 -8.44
C VAL A 48 -9.28 -9.29 -8.59
N ILE A 49 -9.85 -9.84 -7.52
CA ILE A 49 -10.50 -11.15 -7.52
C ILE A 49 -11.68 -11.16 -8.50
N HIS A 50 -12.53 -10.13 -8.46
CA HIS A 50 -13.72 -10.04 -9.32
C HIS A 50 -13.38 -9.89 -10.80
N GLN A 51 -12.32 -9.14 -11.14
CA GLN A 51 -11.82 -9.00 -12.52
C GLN A 51 -11.22 -10.31 -13.05
N GLY A 52 -10.81 -11.21 -12.15
CA GLY A 52 -10.37 -12.54 -12.48
C GLY A 52 -8.94 -12.62 -12.99
N ARG A 53 -8.44 -13.87 -13.09
CA ARG A 53 -7.05 -14.15 -13.45
C ARG A 53 -6.70 -13.62 -14.84
N GLU A 54 -7.61 -13.67 -15.80
CA GLU A 54 -7.34 -13.25 -17.19
C GLU A 54 -7.00 -11.76 -17.31
N ALA A 55 -7.64 -10.92 -16.47
CA ALA A 55 -7.35 -9.49 -16.41
C ALA A 55 -6.06 -9.18 -15.63
N PHE A 56 -5.46 -10.17 -14.98
CA PHE A 56 -4.28 -10.02 -14.14
C PHE A 56 -2.99 -10.23 -14.94
N THR A 57 -2.68 -9.25 -15.77
CA THR A 57 -1.42 -9.20 -16.51
C THR A 57 -0.58 -8.04 -16.02
N GLU A 58 0.73 -8.17 -16.17
CA GLU A 58 1.66 -7.12 -15.81
C GLU A 58 1.36 -5.80 -16.56
N GLY A 59 1.41 -4.68 -15.84
CA GLY A 59 1.02 -3.36 -16.38
C GLY A 59 -0.49 -3.15 -16.55
N SER A 60 -1.33 -4.14 -16.21
CA SER A 60 -2.78 -3.96 -16.15
C SER A 60 -3.20 -3.18 -14.91
N GLY A 61 -4.38 -2.55 -14.99
CA GLY A 61 -4.98 -1.90 -13.82
C GLY A 61 -5.29 -2.86 -12.65
N SER A 62 -5.49 -4.15 -12.92
CA SER A 62 -5.67 -5.17 -11.87
C SER A 62 -4.35 -5.47 -11.16
N TYR A 63 -3.25 -5.56 -11.91
CA TYR A 63 -1.90 -5.76 -11.37
C TYR A 63 -1.43 -4.56 -10.56
N ASP A 64 -1.67 -3.34 -11.05
CA ASP A 64 -1.34 -2.11 -10.32
C ASP A 64 -2.13 -2.01 -9.01
N ARG A 65 -3.43 -2.37 -9.04
CA ARG A 65 -4.29 -2.38 -7.86
C ARG A 65 -3.79 -3.37 -6.81
N ALA A 66 -3.37 -4.57 -7.23
CA ALA A 66 -2.77 -5.57 -6.36
C ALA A 66 -1.43 -5.08 -5.77
N THR A 67 -0.58 -4.45 -6.59
CA THR A 67 0.68 -3.85 -6.15
C THR A 67 0.44 -2.79 -5.07
N VAL A 68 -0.53 -1.91 -5.26
CA VAL A 68 -0.91 -0.91 -4.25
C VAL A 68 -1.45 -1.57 -2.98
N ALA A 69 -2.23 -2.65 -3.09
CA ALA A 69 -2.74 -3.37 -1.92
C ALA A 69 -1.58 -3.95 -1.08
N VAL A 70 -0.60 -4.59 -1.74
CA VAL A 70 0.59 -5.16 -1.08
C VAL A 70 1.45 -4.07 -0.45
N LEU A 71 1.69 -2.96 -1.16
CA LEU A 71 2.45 -1.82 -0.64
C LEU A 71 1.83 -1.28 0.65
N ARG A 72 0.50 -1.08 0.65
CA ARG A 72 -0.21 -0.53 1.80
C ARG A 72 -0.24 -1.52 2.96
N LEU A 73 -0.42 -2.82 2.69
CA LEU A 73 -0.39 -3.84 3.73
C LEU A 73 1.00 -3.97 4.37
N ALA A 74 2.07 -4.00 3.56
CA ALA A 74 3.44 -4.03 4.06
C ALA A 74 3.75 -2.82 4.95
N ALA A 75 3.30 -1.62 4.56
CA ALA A 75 3.48 -0.40 5.34
C ALA A 75 2.87 -0.50 6.76
N LEU A 76 1.77 -1.24 6.94
CA LEU A 76 1.19 -1.47 8.28
C LEU A 76 2.15 -2.23 9.19
N PHE A 77 2.94 -3.16 8.64
CA PHE A 77 3.93 -3.92 9.38
C PHE A 77 5.24 -3.18 9.60
N GLU A 78 5.55 -2.21 8.75
CA GLU A 78 6.76 -1.38 8.85
C GLU A 78 6.60 -0.23 9.85
N ASP A 79 5.36 0.22 10.08
CA ASP A 79 5.00 1.17 11.14
C ASP A 79 4.84 0.46 12.49
N SER A 80 5.96 -0.08 12.99
CA SER A 80 6.02 -0.89 14.21
C SER A 80 5.74 -0.10 15.49
N SER A 81 5.79 1.23 15.47
CA SER A 81 5.42 2.05 16.64
C SER A 81 3.91 2.26 16.74
N ARG A 82 3.20 2.30 15.62
CA ARG A 82 1.76 2.61 15.59
C ARG A 82 0.87 1.37 15.62
N PHE A 83 1.14 0.36 14.79
CA PHE A 83 0.20 -0.76 14.60
C PHE A 83 0.64 -2.08 15.24
N ALA A 84 1.89 -2.21 15.70
CA ALA A 84 2.43 -3.48 16.18
C ALA A 84 1.56 -4.22 17.22
N PRO A 85 0.93 -3.55 18.22
CA PRO A 85 0.09 -4.25 19.21
C PRO A 85 -1.10 -5.00 18.60
N TYR A 86 -1.58 -4.57 17.43
CA TYR A 86 -2.77 -5.11 16.75
C TYR A 86 -2.43 -6.13 15.66
N LEU A 87 -1.14 -6.33 15.35
CA LEU A 87 -0.67 -7.17 14.25
C LEU A 87 0.04 -8.45 14.75
N THR A 88 -0.15 -8.81 16.02
CA THR A 88 0.50 -9.97 16.66
C THR A 88 0.00 -11.31 16.14
N VAL A 89 -1.20 -11.35 15.55
CA VAL A 89 -1.79 -12.54 14.92
C VAL A 89 -1.15 -12.93 13.60
N VAL A 90 -0.28 -12.08 13.05
CA VAL A 90 0.48 -12.34 11.84
C VAL A 90 1.88 -12.79 12.22
N THR A 91 2.29 -13.95 11.73
CA THR A 91 3.59 -14.53 12.05
C THR A 91 4.73 -13.70 11.45
N LEU A 92 5.94 -13.86 12.00
CA LEU A 92 7.12 -13.17 11.49
C LEU A 92 7.42 -13.54 10.04
N ASP A 93 7.20 -14.80 9.65
CA ASP A 93 7.47 -15.27 8.29
C ASP A 93 6.44 -14.75 7.29
N GLU A 94 5.17 -14.66 7.68
CA GLU A 94 4.14 -14.01 6.85
C GLU A 94 4.47 -12.53 6.65
N ARG A 95 4.84 -11.83 7.73
CA ARG A 95 5.27 -10.43 7.65
C ARG A 95 6.44 -10.26 6.68
N ARG A 96 7.48 -11.10 6.81
CA ARG A 96 8.64 -11.09 5.91
C ARG A 96 8.23 -11.37 4.48
N GLY A 97 7.36 -12.34 4.23
CA GLY A 97 6.84 -12.66 2.91
C GLY A 97 6.11 -11.48 2.26
N ILE A 98 5.29 -10.76 3.03
CA ILE A 98 4.56 -9.56 2.55
C ILE A 98 5.53 -8.43 2.22
N VAL A 99 6.50 -8.14 3.09
CA VAL A 99 7.53 -7.11 2.86
C VAL A 99 8.42 -7.47 1.66
N THR A 100 8.80 -8.73 1.50
CA THR A 100 9.55 -9.20 0.33
C THR A 100 8.74 -9.04 -0.95
N THR A 101 7.47 -9.44 -0.94
CA THR A 101 6.58 -9.25 -2.10
C THR A 101 6.45 -7.77 -2.46
N ARG A 102 6.31 -6.91 -1.46
CA ARG A 102 6.32 -5.44 -1.62
C ARG A 102 7.61 -4.97 -2.27
N ASN A 103 8.77 -5.41 -1.77
CA ASN A 103 10.07 -4.97 -2.27
C ASN A 103 10.30 -5.35 -3.73
N ILE A 104 9.85 -6.54 -4.14
CA ILE A 104 9.91 -6.97 -5.53
C ILE A 104 8.95 -6.10 -6.38
N ALA A 105 7.70 -5.95 -5.94
CA ALA A 105 6.70 -5.18 -6.69
C ALA A 105 7.06 -3.69 -6.84
N SER A 106 7.79 -3.09 -5.87
CA SER A 106 8.16 -1.67 -5.92
C SER A 106 9.46 -1.36 -6.68
N HIS A 107 10.41 -2.30 -6.72
CA HIS A 107 11.75 -2.01 -7.26
C HIS A 107 12.03 -2.73 -8.57
N SER A 108 11.42 -3.88 -8.81
CA SER A 108 11.91 -4.79 -9.84
C SER A 108 11.21 -4.61 -11.19
N GLY A 109 10.42 -3.55 -11.33
CA GLY A 109 9.62 -3.28 -12.52
C GLY A 109 8.54 -4.33 -12.74
N CYS A 110 7.67 -4.02 -13.69
CA CYS A 110 6.90 -5.01 -14.42
C CYS A 110 7.91 -6.05 -14.98
N GLY A 111 7.95 -7.28 -14.44
CA GLY A 111 8.70 -8.40 -15.03
C GLY A 111 9.35 -9.37 -14.04
N ALA A 112 9.65 -8.91 -12.82
CA ALA A 112 10.48 -9.69 -11.90
C ALA A 112 9.70 -10.59 -10.93
N LEU A 113 8.40 -10.34 -10.76
CA LEU A 113 7.54 -11.18 -9.93
C LEU A 113 6.77 -12.12 -10.83
N ASN A 114 6.88 -13.42 -10.56
CA ASN A 114 6.07 -14.41 -11.26
C ASN A 114 4.58 -14.08 -11.04
N THR A 115 3.88 -13.74 -12.13
CA THR A 115 2.49 -13.27 -12.09
C THR A 115 1.53 -14.28 -11.44
N GLU A 116 1.78 -15.60 -11.59
CA GLU A 116 0.97 -16.63 -10.92
C GLU A 116 1.21 -16.70 -9.42
N ILE A 117 2.46 -16.54 -8.98
CA ILE A 117 2.79 -16.45 -7.56
C ILE A 117 2.17 -15.19 -6.97
N PHE A 118 2.22 -14.08 -7.70
CA PHE A 118 1.64 -12.83 -7.23
C PHE A 118 0.13 -12.92 -7.13
N TRP A 119 -0.52 -13.45 -8.17
CA TRP A 119 -1.95 -13.70 -8.21
C TRP A 119 -2.41 -14.47 -6.97
N ARG A 120 -1.87 -15.68 -6.73
CA ARG A 120 -2.22 -16.49 -5.55
C ARG A 120 -1.96 -15.76 -4.24
N THR A 121 -0.86 -15.01 -4.16
CA THR A 121 -0.56 -14.21 -2.97
C THR A 121 -1.68 -13.21 -2.68
N VAL A 122 -2.12 -12.44 -3.69
CA VAL A 122 -3.09 -11.36 -3.50
C VAL A 122 -4.55 -11.83 -3.47
N THR A 123 -4.87 -13.02 -4.00
CA THR A 123 -6.23 -13.55 -4.02
C THR A 123 -6.52 -14.62 -2.97
N GLU A 124 -5.49 -15.26 -2.41
CA GLU A 124 -5.65 -16.33 -1.41
C GLU A 124 -5.03 -15.90 -0.07
N ARG A 125 -3.72 -15.64 -0.08
CA ARG A 125 -2.96 -15.45 1.17
C ARG A 125 -3.25 -14.13 1.87
N LEU A 126 -3.26 -13.02 1.13
CA LEU A 126 -3.49 -11.71 1.75
C LEU A 126 -4.91 -11.57 2.34
N PRO A 127 -5.98 -12.01 1.67
CA PRO A 127 -7.31 -12.03 2.27
C PRO A 127 -7.37 -12.78 3.61
N GLU A 128 -6.72 -13.95 3.72
CA GLU A 128 -6.67 -14.72 4.97
C GLU A 128 -5.92 -13.98 6.10
N VAL A 129 -4.80 -13.34 5.78
CA VAL A 129 -4.04 -12.53 6.74
C VAL A 129 -4.90 -11.35 7.23
N ILE A 130 -5.57 -10.66 6.32
CA ILE A 130 -6.41 -9.50 6.65
C ILE A 130 -7.60 -9.93 7.54
N ALA A 131 -8.26 -11.04 7.20
CA ALA A 131 -9.37 -11.58 7.98
C ALA A 131 -8.95 -11.86 9.43
N ARG A 132 -7.76 -12.44 9.64
CA ARG A 132 -7.21 -12.67 10.99
C ARG A 132 -6.93 -11.37 11.74
N ILE A 133 -6.34 -10.37 11.09
CA ILE A 133 -6.11 -9.05 11.72
C ILE A 133 -7.44 -8.43 12.14
N ARG A 134 -8.47 -8.48 11.28
CA ARG A 134 -9.80 -7.95 11.59
C ARG A 134 -10.43 -8.61 12.80
N ALA A 135 -10.42 -9.95 12.83
CA ALA A 135 -10.94 -10.71 13.97
C ALA A 135 -10.23 -10.30 15.28
N ALA A 136 -8.92 -10.05 15.23
CA ALA A 136 -8.15 -9.65 16.40
C ALA A 136 -8.44 -8.23 16.92
N ILE A 137 -8.83 -7.29 16.04
CA ILE A 137 -9.14 -5.89 16.44
C ILE A 137 -10.61 -5.67 16.76
N ASP A 138 -11.48 -6.60 16.37
CA ASP A 138 -12.92 -6.60 16.67
C ASP A 138 -13.25 -7.46 17.91
N SER A 139 -12.26 -8.18 18.46
CA SER A 139 -12.33 -8.94 19.73
C SER A 139 -12.01 -8.06 20.93
#